data_AF-A0A355X648-F1
#
_entry.id   AF-A0A355X648-F1
#
_cell.length_a   1.000
_cell.length_b   1.000
_cell.length_c   1.000
_cell.angle_alpha   90.00
_cell.angle_beta   90.00
_cell.angle_gamma   90.00
#
_symmetry.space_group_name_H-M   'P 1'
#
loop_
_entity.id
_entity.type
_entity.pdbx_description
1 polymer ?
#
loop_
_entity_poly.entity_id
_entity_poly.type
_entity_poly.pdbx_seq_one_letter_code
_entity_poly.pdbx_strand_id
1 'polypeptide(L)'
;MSDTLKILRGKEVSAEIWTNKLASIIEPFTVLNYDSNGEKEANIGIDCYWTDSLANHMDYLNKRNTAEPAVCKVICDRIGAYNVWIYNYDFREDVMKDADRLAEFIDGVKEQSGKDKVTLVGCSLGTSVLSAYVDKYRSRNDIARAIFIDGAMQGVSIAKLFKGDMVIDPEVIAKYMSLMASDYKGEAADFGAIAKMFDIFGGTVDHLVGFLNEVTDGENGERFYKRVVLPVVGNIPSMWECIPYDDFDECYKYMVDLGWLDENAELAKIVKDYHSVQGRLEKNLKELKDSGVEIAIICGYGLPGIPITSANANQSDMLIDTCYASFGAKTAPTGETLENSKSADKMIDSSSCKFEENTWFLRGVQHMEFVYGTDMSSFIGDICTTDAKLNIKSINNEYDYSQFMALQDGAKSLENIE
;
A
#
# COMPACT_ATOMS: atom_id res chain seq x y z
N MET A 1 -22.36 22.98 -18.15
CA MET A 1 -21.82 21.74 -18.74
C MET A 1 -20.42 21.57 -18.19
N SER A 2 -20.13 20.51 -17.43
CA SER A 2 -18.80 20.31 -16.84
C SER A 2 -17.73 20.32 -17.93
N ASP A 3 -16.52 20.77 -17.61
CA ASP A 3 -15.44 20.81 -18.60
C ASP A 3 -15.13 19.40 -19.13
N THR A 4 -15.28 18.36 -18.31
CA THR A 4 -15.26 16.94 -18.72
C THR A 4 -16.25 16.65 -19.86
N LEU A 5 -17.50 17.11 -19.76
CA LEU A 5 -18.49 16.94 -20.82
C LEU A 5 -18.16 17.74 -22.09
N LYS A 6 -17.42 18.85 -21.98
CA LYS A 6 -16.95 19.62 -23.14
C LYS A 6 -15.82 18.90 -23.85
N ILE A 7 -14.84 18.42 -23.10
CA ILE A 7 -13.70 17.63 -23.58
C ILE A 7 -14.19 16.38 -24.31
N LEU A 8 -15.09 15.61 -23.69
CA LEU A 8 -15.69 14.41 -24.32
C LEU A 8 -16.40 14.73 -25.64
N ARG A 9 -16.95 15.94 -25.79
CA ARG A 9 -17.61 16.39 -27.04
C ARG A 9 -16.65 17.04 -28.05
N GLY A 10 -15.34 16.95 -27.83
CA GLY A 10 -14.31 17.54 -28.70
C GLY A 10 -14.32 19.07 -28.69
N LYS A 11 -14.86 19.69 -27.64
CA LYS A 11 -14.79 21.15 -27.49
C LYS A 11 -13.46 21.52 -26.85
N GLU A 12 -12.83 22.54 -27.41
CA GLU A 12 -11.58 23.10 -26.91
C GLU A 12 -11.73 23.56 -25.45
N VAL A 13 -10.87 23.03 -24.59
CA VAL A 13 -10.70 23.42 -23.19
C VAL A 13 -9.21 23.65 -23.02
N SER A 14 -8.82 24.85 -22.59
CA SER A 14 -7.41 25.16 -22.32
C SER A 14 -6.91 24.29 -21.15
N ALA A 15 -5.82 23.55 -21.36
CA ALA A 15 -5.14 22.80 -20.32
C ALA A 15 -4.79 23.69 -19.11
N GLU A 16 -4.28 24.90 -19.36
CA GLU A 16 -3.93 25.85 -18.31
C GLU A 16 -5.13 26.23 -17.41
N ILE A 17 -6.26 26.62 -18.03
CA ILE A 17 -7.48 27.01 -17.31
C ILE A 17 -8.03 25.82 -16.54
N TRP A 18 -8.00 24.62 -17.12
CA TRP A 18 -8.45 23.42 -16.46
C TRP A 18 -7.57 23.05 -15.26
N THR A 19 -6.24 23.08 -15.41
CA THR A 19 -5.29 22.86 -14.32
C THR A 19 -5.47 23.87 -13.20
N ASN A 20 -5.74 25.16 -13.51
CA ASN A 20 -6.09 26.16 -12.51
C ASN A 20 -7.33 25.79 -11.70
N LYS A 21 -8.38 25.32 -12.38
CA LYS A 21 -9.61 24.90 -11.70
C LYS A 21 -9.37 23.67 -10.84
N LEU A 22 -8.63 22.68 -11.33
CA LEU A 22 -8.31 21.50 -10.55
C LEU A 22 -7.46 21.87 -9.32
N ALA A 23 -6.46 22.74 -9.48
CA ALA A 23 -5.67 23.25 -8.36
C ALA A 23 -6.55 23.91 -7.28
N SER A 24 -7.59 24.66 -7.65
CA SER A 24 -8.52 25.24 -6.67
C SER A 24 -9.41 24.20 -5.96
N ILE A 25 -9.63 23.02 -6.57
CA ILE A 25 -10.31 21.89 -5.93
C ILE A 25 -9.36 21.16 -4.98
N ILE A 26 -8.07 21.13 -5.31
CA ILE A 26 -7.02 20.49 -4.50
C ILE A 26 -6.59 21.36 -3.31
N GLU A 27 -6.65 22.68 -3.42
CA GLU A 27 -6.21 23.64 -2.38
C GLU A 27 -6.69 23.29 -0.96
N PRO A 28 -7.97 22.91 -0.72
CA PRO A 28 -8.42 22.50 0.62
C PRO A 28 -7.71 21.26 1.20
N PHE A 29 -7.16 20.37 0.36
CA PHE A 29 -6.43 19.18 0.80
C PHE A 29 -5.00 19.48 1.26
N THR A 30 -4.48 20.69 0.99
CA THR A 30 -3.16 21.10 1.47
C THR A 30 -3.07 21.19 3.00
N VAL A 31 -4.22 21.19 3.69
CA VAL A 31 -4.34 21.02 5.15
C VAL A 31 -3.71 19.72 5.66
N LEU A 32 -3.50 18.73 4.77
CA LEU A 32 -2.83 17.47 5.07
C LEU A 32 -1.30 17.59 5.06
N ASN A 33 -0.72 18.71 4.62
CA ASN A 33 0.73 18.85 4.50
C ASN A 33 1.41 19.24 5.81
N TYR A 34 2.74 19.18 5.75
CA TYR A 34 3.66 19.78 6.71
C TYR A 34 4.30 21.03 6.09
N ASP A 35 4.63 21.98 6.95
CA ASP A 35 5.40 23.16 6.60
C ASP A 35 6.90 22.83 6.50
N SER A 36 7.72 23.82 6.12
CA SER A 36 9.18 23.66 6.03
C SER A 36 9.86 23.42 7.38
N ASN A 37 9.22 23.74 8.50
CA ASN A 37 9.73 23.43 9.84
C ASN A 37 9.41 21.99 10.26
N GLY A 38 8.74 21.21 9.41
CA GLY A 38 8.34 19.85 9.76
C GLY A 38 7.17 19.82 10.74
N GLU A 39 6.34 20.87 10.75
CA GLU A 39 5.13 20.96 11.56
C GLU A 39 3.88 20.82 10.68
N LYS A 40 2.81 20.24 11.23
CA LYS A 40 1.54 20.04 10.51
C LYS A 40 0.88 21.39 10.20
N GLU A 41 0.40 21.56 8.97
CA GLU A 41 -0.41 22.74 8.58
C GLU A 41 -1.72 22.83 9.38
N ALA A 42 -2.32 21.68 9.71
CA ALA A 42 -3.39 21.61 10.69
C ALA A 42 -3.41 20.29 11.44
N ASN A 43 -3.94 20.33 12.66
CA ASN A 43 -4.32 19.14 13.40
C ASN A 43 -5.70 18.65 12.94
N ILE A 44 -5.73 17.53 12.23
CA ILE A 44 -6.98 16.91 11.74
C ILE A 44 -7.58 15.87 12.71
N GLY A 45 -6.90 15.59 13.83
CA GLY A 45 -7.31 14.57 14.80
C GLY A 45 -7.18 13.13 14.30
N ILE A 46 -7.53 12.18 15.17
CA ILE A 46 -7.62 10.75 14.87
C ILE A 46 -8.94 10.25 15.48
N ASP A 47 -9.90 9.85 14.64
CA ASP A 47 -11.26 9.49 15.07
C ASP A 47 -11.33 8.20 15.92
N CYS A 48 -10.26 7.39 15.92
CA CYS A 48 -10.18 6.08 16.56
C CYS A 48 -8.89 5.89 17.38
N TYR A 49 -8.45 6.93 18.09
CA TYR A 49 -7.28 6.84 18.98
C TYR A 49 -7.67 6.18 20.31
N TRP A 50 -7.40 4.88 20.44
CA TRP A 50 -7.72 4.08 21.63
C TRP A 50 -6.47 3.50 22.25
N THR A 51 -6.51 3.28 23.56
CA THR A 51 -5.41 2.68 24.33
C THR A 51 -5.81 1.41 25.05
N ASP A 52 -7.08 1.02 24.94
CA ASP A 52 -7.69 -0.18 25.52
C ASP A 52 -8.08 -1.19 24.43
N SER A 53 -8.48 -2.39 24.86
CA SER A 53 -8.73 -3.49 23.93
C SER A 53 -9.98 -3.26 23.08
N LEU A 54 -10.03 -3.91 21.92
CA LEU A 54 -11.13 -3.82 20.97
C LEU A 54 -12.46 -4.35 21.52
N ALA A 55 -12.46 -5.03 22.67
CA ALA A 55 -13.69 -5.38 23.39
C ALA A 55 -14.58 -4.16 23.68
N ASN A 56 -13.99 -2.98 23.86
CA ASN A 56 -14.70 -1.73 24.09
C ASN A 56 -15.12 -1.01 22.79
N HIS A 57 -14.67 -1.50 21.63
CA HIS A 57 -14.81 -0.85 20.32
C HIS A 57 -15.47 -1.74 19.27
N MET A 58 -16.18 -2.80 19.68
CA MET A 58 -16.85 -3.73 18.75
C MET A 58 -17.86 -3.04 17.84
N ASP A 59 -18.50 -1.95 18.26
CA ASP A 59 -19.40 -1.16 17.42
C ASP A 59 -18.69 -0.52 16.22
N TYR A 60 -17.41 -0.17 16.36
CA TYR A 60 -16.61 0.35 15.25
C TYR A 60 -16.31 -0.75 14.22
N LEU A 61 -15.94 -1.95 14.70
CA LEU A 61 -15.63 -3.10 13.85
C LEU A 61 -16.90 -3.62 13.16
N ASN A 62 -18.03 -3.71 13.86
CA ASN A 62 -19.27 -4.25 13.31
C ASN A 62 -19.85 -3.40 12.17
N LYS A 63 -19.46 -2.12 12.07
CA LYS A 63 -19.88 -1.21 10.99
C LYS A 63 -18.97 -1.28 9.76
N ARG A 64 -17.86 -2.01 9.82
CA ARG A 64 -16.85 -2.07 8.75
C ARG A 64 -16.46 -3.51 8.48
N ASN A 65 -16.87 -4.02 7.32
CA ASN A 65 -16.71 -5.41 6.92
C ASN A 65 -15.55 -5.62 5.92
N THR A 66 -14.69 -4.63 5.69
CA THR A 66 -13.51 -4.74 4.83
C THR A 66 -12.32 -3.99 5.47
N ALA A 67 -11.15 -4.03 4.83
CA ALA A 67 -9.92 -3.34 5.26
C ALA A 67 -9.40 -3.80 6.64
N GLU A 68 -8.55 -2.99 7.27
CA GLU A 68 -7.97 -3.25 8.59
C GLU A 68 -9.03 -3.57 9.67
N PRO A 69 -10.22 -2.94 9.69
CA PRO A 69 -11.28 -3.31 10.63
C PRO A 69 -11.75 -4.76 10.46
N ALA A 70 -11.84 -5.27 9.23
CA ALA A 70 -12.20 -6.67 9.01
C ALA A 70 -11.10 -7.63 9.48
N VAL A 71 -9.83 -7.30 9.22
CA VAL A 71 -8.67 -8.03 9.75
C VAL A 71 -8.74 -8.10 11.29
N CYS A 72 -8.92 -6.95 11.94
CA CYS A 72 -9.07 -6.87 13.39
C CYS A 72 -10.24 -7.72 13.90
N LYS A 73 -11.38 -7.67 13.20
CA LYS A 73 -12.58 -8.41 13.57
C LYS A 73 -12.37 -9.92 13.50
N VAL A 74 -11.75 -10.43 12.44
CA VAL A 74 -11.44 -11.87 12.34
C VAL A 74 -10.49 -12.29 13.48
N ILE A 75 -9.46 -11.49 13.78
CA ILE A 75 -8.54 -11.78 14.89
C ILE A 75 -9.31 -11.78 16.23
N CYS A 76 -10.21 -10.82 16.44
CA CYS A 76 -11.07 -10.79 17.63
C CYS A 76 -11.93 -12.04 17.77
N ASP A 77 -12.46 -12.59 16.66
CA ASP A 77 -13.24 -13.82 16.68
C ASP A 77 -12.40 -15.06 17.02
N ARG A 78 -11.11 -15.07 16.67
CA ARG A 78 -10.19 -16.18 16.93
C ARG A 78 -9.67 -16.22 18.37
N ILE A 79 -9.25 -15.06 18.91
CA ILE A 79 -8.57 -14.99 20.22
C ILE A 79 -9.31 -14.16 21.27
N GLY A 80 -10.49 -13.63 20.93
CA GLY A 80 -11.29 -12.78 21.80
C GLY A 80 -10.83 -11.31 21.75
N ALA A 81 -11.79 -10.39 21.59
CA ALA A 81 -11.52 -8.95 21.47
C ALA A 81 -10.80 -8.30 22.67
N TYR A 82 -10.82 -8.95 23.85
CA TYR A 82 -10.04 -8.53 25.02
C TYR A 82 -8.52 -8.70 24.83
N ASN A 83 -8.10 -9.48 23.83
CA ASN A 83 -6.71 -9.76 23.52
C ASN A 83 -6.22 -9.03 22.25
N VAL A 84 -6.99 -8.07 21.74
CA VAL A 84 -6.69 -7.36 20.50
C VAL A 84 -6.74 -5.85 20.74
N TRP A 85 -5.73 -5.15 20.25
CA TRP A 85 -5.62 -3.70 20.29
C TRP A 85 -5.33 -3.19 18.89
N ILE A 86 -5.75 -1.95 18.60
CA ILE A 86 -5.44 -1.26 17.34
C ILE A 86 -4.64 0.00 17.65
N TYR A 87 -3.46 0.11 17.04
CA TYR A 87 -2.65 1.31 17.12
C TYR A 87 -2.98 2.20 15.91
N ASN A 88 -3.85 3.19 16.12
CA ASN A 88 -4.14 4.21 15.11
C ASN A 88 -3.25 5.43 15.33
N TYR A 89 -2.70 5.95 14.25
CA TYR A 89 -1.76 7.06 14.25
C TYR A 89 -2.12 8.07 13.14
N ASP A 90 -1.49 9.24 13.19
CA ASP A 90 -1.66 10.24 12.14
C ASP A 90 -0.84 9.81 10.93
N PHE A 91 -1.51 9.26 9.91
CA PHE A 91 -0.86 8.69 8.73
C PHE A 91 0.08 9.66 8.01
N ARG A 92 0.03 10.97 8.28
CA ARG A 92 0.89 11.98 7.66
C ARG A 92 2.25 12.11 8.35
N GLU A 93 2.34 11.69 9.61
CA GLU A 93 3.55 11.82 10.43
C GLU A 93 4.66 10.90 9.93
N ASP A 94 5.89 11.31 10.24
CA ASP A 94 7.09 10.49 10.13
C ASP A 94 6.95 9.17 10.91
N VAL A 95 7.13 8.04 10.22
CA VAL A 95 7.00 6.71 10.83
C VAL A 95 8.06 6.45 11.91
N MET A 96 9.16 7.20 11.94
CA MET A 96 10.15 7.12 13.02
C MET A 96 9.61 7.65 14.35
N LYS A 97 8.74 8.67 14.32
CA LYS A 97 8.02 9.15 15.50
C LYS A 97 6.89 8.19 15.87
N ASP A 98 6.19 7.64 14.88
CA ASP A 98 5.12 6.67 15.15
C ASP A 98 5.68 5.34 15.71
N ALA A 99 6.92 4.97 15.38
CA ALA A 99 7.60 3.85 16.01
C ALA A 99 7.86 4.08 17.52
N ASP A 100 8.17 5.31 17.94
CA ASP A 100 8.37 5.65 19.36
C ASP A 100 7.05 5.57 20.12
N ARG A 101 5.98 6.11 19.53
CA ARG A 101 4.62 6.02 20.09
C ARG A 101 4.10 4.58 20.10
N LEU A 102 4.41 3.78 19.09
CA LEU A 102 4.10 2.35 19.06
C LEU A 102 4.82 1.61 20.20
N ALA A 103 6.07 1.98 20.52
CA ALA A 103 6.81 1.40 21.64
C ALA A 103 6.12 1.68 22.99
N GLU A 104 5.64 2.91 23.21
CA GLU A 104 4.85 3.27 24.39
C GLU A 104 3.50 2.53 24.42
N PHE A 105 2.84 2.42 23.27
CA PHE A 105 1.59 1.69 23.13
C PHE A 105 1.74 0.20 23.51
N ILE A 106 2.80 -0.45 23.04
CA ILE A 106 3.11 -1.85 23.36
C ILE A 106 3.34 -2.04 24.87
N ASP A 107 3.98 -1.09 25.55
CA ASP A 107 4.14 -1.14 27.00
C ASP A 107 2.78 -1.12 27.71
N GLY A 108 1.87 -0.23 27.28
CA GLY A 108 0.50 -0.20 27.79
C GLY A 108 -0.29 -1.49 27.51
N VAL A 109 -0.12 -2.10 26.34
CA VAL A 109 -0.76 -3.38 25.98
C VAL A 109 -0.24 -4.52 26.88
N LYS A 110 1.07 -4.61 27.09
CA LYS A 110 1.67 -5.64 27.97
C LYS A 110 1.19 -5.47 29.41
N GLU A 111 1.11 -4.24 29.92
CA GLU A 111 0.58 -3.95 31.26
C GLU A 111 -0.88 -4.41 31.41
N GLN A 112 -1.74 -4.08 30.44
CA GLN A 112 -3.17 -4.43 30.49
C GLN A 112 -3.43 -5.93 30.30
N SER A 113 -2.66 -6.57 29.42
CA SER A 113 -2.84 -8.00 29.08
C SER A 113 -2.12 -8.96 30.02
N GLY A 114 -1.11 -8.48 30.76
CA GLY A 114 -0.22 -9.29 31.57
C GLY A 114 0.69 -10.22 30.74
N LYS A 115 0.94 -9.88 29.47
CA LYS A 115 1.80 -10.64 28.55
C LYS A 115 3.16 -9.98 28.40
N ASP A 116 4.21 -10.78 28.24
CA ASP A 116 5.57 -10.28 28.04
C ASP A 116 5.85 -9.87 26.58
N LYS A 117 5.10 -10.45 25.64
CA LYS A 117 5.29 -10.24 24.20
C LYS A 117 3.96 -10.09 23.46
N VAL A 118 4.01 -9.41 22.32
CA VAL A 118 2.87 -9.18 21.43
C VAL A 118 3.13 -9.73 20.02
N THR A 119 2.05 -10.08 19.32
CA THR A 119 2.07 -10.22 17.86
C THR A 119 1.78 -8.85 17.25
N LEU A 120 2.69 -8.36 16.40
CA LEU A 120 2.50 -7.12 15.65
C LEU A 120 2.03 -7.44 14.24
N VAL A 121 0.90 -6.87 13.84
CA VAL A 121 0.34 -6.97 12.49
C VAL A 121 0.36 -5.57 11.88
N GLY A 122 1.26 -5.37 10.91
CA GLY A 122 1.32 -4.15 10.11
C GLY A 122 0.60 -4.35 8.78
N CYS A 123 -0.31 -3.43 8.44
CA CYS A 123 -1.05 -3.43 7.19
C CYS A 123 -0.70 -2.16 6.40
N SER A 124 -0.52 -2.26 5.07
CA SER A 124 -0.26 -1.08 4.23
C SER A 124 0.92 -0.23 4.76
N LEU A 125 0.75 1.09 4.90
CA LEU A 125 1.73 1.99 5.51
C LEU A 125 2.14 1.58 6.94
N GLY A 126 1.28 0.88 7.68
CA GLY A 126 1.61 0.35 9.01
C GLY A 126 2.79 -0.63 9.01
N THR A 127 3.13 -1.21 7.86
CA THR A 127 4.36 -2.00 7.70
C THR A 127 5.62 -1.16 7.77
N SER A 128 5.58 0.11 7.35
CA SER A 128 6.70 1.05 7.49
C SER A 128 6.89 1.46 8.95
N VAL A 129 5.79 1.71 9.68
CA VAL A 129 5.82 1.92 11.15
C VAL A 129 6.43 0.71 11.86
N LEU A 130 5.98 -0.50 11.52
CA LEU A 130 6.53 -1.74 12.08
C LEU A 130 8.02 -1.90 11.74
N SER A 131 8.44 -1.53 10.54
CA SER A 131 9.84 -1.56 10.11
C SER A 131 10.72 -0.60 10.91
N ALA A 132 10.25 0.62 11.14
CA ALA A 132 10.89 1.61 12.01
C ALA A 132 10.96 1.12 13.47
N TYR A 133 9.88 0.52 13.98
CA TYR A 133 9.88 -0.08 15.31
C TYR A 133 10.92 -1.21 15.44
N VAL A 134 11.01 -2.10 14.46
CA VAL A 134 12.02 -3.17 14.46
C VAL A 134 13.44 -2.60 14.44
N ASP A 135 13.72 -1.56 13.66
CA ASP A 135 15.05 -0.93 13.63
C ASP A 135 15.43 -0.31 14.97
N LYS A 136 14.49 0.40 15.63
CA LYS A 136 14.74 1.12 16.89
C LYS A 136 14.70 0.21 18.13
N TYR A 137 13.80 -0.78 18.13
CA TYR A 137 13.35 -1.44 19.38
C TYR A 137 13.40 -2.97 19.36
N ARG A 138 13.91 -3.63 18.31
CA ARG A 138 14.01 -5.11 18.29
C ARG A 138 14.75 -5.70 19.50
N SER A 139 15.70 -4.98 20.08
CA SER A 139 16.47 -5.41 21.26
C SER A 139 15.63 -5.49 22.54
N ARG A 140 14.44 -4.88 22.57
CA ARG A 140 13.51 -4.99 23.71
C ARG A 140 12.94 -6.40 23.87
N ASN A 141 12.98 -7.22 22.82
CA ASN A 141 12.44 -8.58 22.81
C ASN A 141 10.92 -8.65 23.11
N ASP A 142 10.18 -7.59 22.77
CA ASP A 142 8.73 -7.46 23.01
C ASP A 142 7.87 -8.19 21.95
N ILE A 143 8.48 -8.67 20.87
CA ILE A 143 7.76 -9.25 19.73
C ILE A 143 7.78 -10.78 19.85
N ALA A 144 6.61 -11.40 19.70
CA ALA A 144 6.46 -12.84 19.47
C ALA A 144 6.43 -13.15 17.96
N ARG A 145 5.64 -12.37 17.21
CA ARG A 145 5.52 -12.46 15.75
C ARG A 145 5.40 -11.08 15.11
N ALA A 146 5.96 -10.91 13.92
CA ALA A 146 5.81 -9.72 13.09
C ALA A 146 5.20 -10.11 11.74
N ILE A 147 4.02 -9.59 11.44
CA ILE A 147 3.23 -9.94 10.26
C ILE A 147 3.04 -8.69 9.43
N PHE A 148 3.40 -8.79 8.15
CA PHE A 148 3.34 -7.71 7.17
C PHE A 148 2.28 -8.08 6.13
N ILE A 149 1.25 -7.26 5.98
CA ILE A 149 0.13 -7.48 5.06
C ILE A 149 0.06 -6.32 4.08
N ASP A 150 0.13 -6.62 2.78
CA ASP A 150 0.07 -5.67 1.67
C ASP A 150 0.92 -4.43 1.97
N GLY A 151 2.22 -4.63 2.21
CA GLY A 151 3.04 -3.65 2.91
C GLY A 151 3.81 -2.66 2.02
N ALA A 152 3.85 -1.39 2.44
CA ALA A 152 4.64 -0.32 1.82
C ALA A 152 6.10 -0.23 2.29
N MET A 153 6.56 -1.16 3.15
CA MET A 153 7.87 -1.11 3.80
C MET A 153 9.08 -1.07 2.85
N GLN A 154 8.96 -1.58 1.62
CA GLN A 154 10.01 -1.48 0.58
C GLN A 154 9.70 -0.43 -0.50
N GLY A 155 8.64 0.34 -0.33
CA GLY A 155 8.18 1.37 -1.23
C GLY A 155 6.98 0.97 -2.09
N VAL A 156 6.54 1.92 -2.89
CA VAL A 156 5.36 1.85 -3.77
C VAL A 156 5.71 2.58 -5.06
N SER A 157 5.48 1.98 -6.23
CA SER A 157 5.92 2.57 -7.50
C SER A 157 5.21 3.86 -7.87
N ILE A 158 4.03 4.14 -7.30
CA ILE A 158 3.37 5.44 -7.45
C ILE A 158 4.23 6.58 -6.91
N ALA A 159 5.13 6.32 -5.96
CA ALA A 159 6.06 7.30 -5.43
C ALA A 159 7.13 7.74 -6.44
N LYS A 160 7.24 7.08 -7.61
CA LYS A 160 8.02 7.60 -8.75
C LYS A 160 7.52 8.97 -9.23
N LEU A 161 6.28 9.35 -8.89
CA LEU A 161 5.81 10.73 -9.06
C LEU A 161 6.78 11.74 -8.45
N PHE A 162 7.48 11.45 -7.34
CA PHE A 162 8.45 12.36 -6.71
C PHE A 162 9.67 12.69 -7.57
N LYS A 163 9.93 11.93 -8.64
CA LYS A 163 10.95 12.24 -9.65
C LYS A 163 10.36 12.70 -10.99
N GLY A 164 9.09 13.12 -10.99
CA GLY A 164 8.38 13.57 -12.18
C GLY A 164 8.01 12.46 -13.17
N ASP A 165 8.10 11.18 -12.76
CA ASP A 165 7.66 10.05 -13.59
C ASP A 165 6.14 9.97 -13.59
N MET A 166 5.54 10.81 -14.43
CA MET A 166 4.11 10.89 -14.66
C MET A 166 3.80 10.41 -16.07
N VAL A 167 3.08 9.29 -16.17
CA VAL A 167 2.65 8.69 -17.44
C VAL A 167 1.14 8.75 -17.51
N ILE A 168 0.59 9.58 -18.40
CA ILE A 168 -0.84 9.54 -18.73
C ILE A 168 -0.96 9.09 -20.17
N ASP A 169 -0.96 7.77 -20.36
CA ASP A 169 -1.03 7.15 -21.66
C ASP A 169 -2.42 6.49 -21.87
N PRO A 170 -3.13 6.81 -22.96
CA PRO A 170 -4.43 6.24 -23.32
C PRO A 170 -4.46 4.73 -23.43
N GLU A 171 -3.46 4.15 -24.08
CA GLU A 171 -3.36 2.72 -24.31
C GLU A 171 -3.07 2.02 -23.00
N VAL A 172 -2.25 2.63 -22.13
CA VAL A 172 -2.00 2.15 -20.77
C VAL A 172 -3.29 2.20 -19.93
N ILE A 173 -4.05 3.31 -19.98
CA ILE A 173 -5.32 3.42 -19.27
C ILE A 173 -6.33 2.39 -19.81
N ALA A 174 -6.45 2.24 -21.13
CA ALA A 174 -7.35 1.26 -21.74
C ALA A 174 -6.96 -0.17 -21.37
N LYS A 175 -5.67 -0.50 -21.41
CA LYS A 175 -5.13 -1.80 -20.96
C LYS A 175 -5.44 -2.03 -19.48
N TYR A 176 -5.21 -1.03 -18.62
CA TYR A 176 -5.55 -1.09 -17.20
C TYR A 176 -7.04 -1.39 -17.01
N MET A 177 -7.93 -0.66 -17.68
CA MET A 177 -9.38 -0.88 -17.58
C MET A 177 -9.80 -2.27 -18.05
N SER A 178 -9.18 -2.77 -19.12
CA SER A 178 -9.42 -4.13 -19.64
C SER A 178 -9.00 -5.21 -18.64
N LEU A 179 -7.78 -5.09 -18.10
CA LEU A 179 -7.24 -6.01 -17.09
C LEU A 179 -8.08 -5.97 -15.80
N MET A 180 -8.46 -4.77 -15.34
CA MET A 180 -9.34 -4.63 -14.20
C MET A 180 -10.70 -5.27 -14.45
N ALA A 181 -11.29 -5.13 -15.64
CA ALA A 181 -12.55 -5.79 -15.97
C ALA A 181 -12.46 -7.32 -16.00
N SER A 182 -11.31 -7.89 -16.40
CA SER A 182 -11.11 -9.34 -16.44
C SER A 182 -10.78 -9.92 -15.06
N ASP A 183 -9.91 -9.24 -14.31
CA ASP A 183 -9.21 -9.85 -13.17
C ASP A 183 -9.76 -9.40 -11.82
N TYR A 184 -10.36 -8.20 -11.74
CA TYR A 184 -11.01 -7.74 -10.52
C TYR A 184 -12.33 -8.46 -10.30
N LYS A 185 -12.52 -8.99 -9.09
CA LYS A 185 -13.73 -9.72 -8.66
C LYS A 185 -14.29 -9.21 -7.34
N GLY A 186 -13.74 -8.12 -6.79
CA GLY A 186 -14.25 -7.51 -5.57
C GLY A 186 -15.55 -6.72 -5.80
N GLU A 187 -16.10 -6.20 -4.72
CA GLU A 187 -17.37 -5.47 -4.73
C GLU A 187 -17.17 -3.95 -4.75
N ALA A 188 -15.93 -3.46 -4.58
CA ALA A 188 -15.65 -2.03 -4.52
C ALA A 188 -15.94 -1.29 -5.83
N ALA A 189 -15.78 -1.94 -6.99
CA ALA A 189 -16.08 -1.33 -8.30
C ALA A 189 -16.45 -2.35 -9.40
N ASP A 190 -17.50 -2.05 -10.17
CA ASP A 190 -17.85 -2.84 -11.37
C ASP A 190 -17.03 -2.39 -12.59
N PHE A 191 -15.75 -2.80 -12.65
CA PHE A 191 -14.87 -2.50 -13.77
C PHE A 191 -15.37 -3.09 -15.10
N GLY A 192 -16.19 -4.14 -15.08
CA GLY A 192 -16.83 -4.69 -16.28
C GLY A 192 -17.86 -3.74 -16.88
N ALA A 193 -18.69 -3.10 -16.05
CA ALA A 193 -19.59 -2.03 -16.50
C ALA A 193 -18.83 -0.78 -16.93
N ILE A 194 -17.77 -0.40 -16.21
CA ILE A 194 -16.95 0.76 -16.56
C ILE A 194 -16.25 0.53 -17.91
N ALA A 195 -15.63 -0.63 -18.14
CA ALA A 195 -14.98 -0.95 -19.41
C ALA A 195 -15.96 -0.93 -20.60
N LYS A 196 -17.17 -1.51 -20.44
CA LYS A 196 -18.22 -1.43 -21.48
C LYS A 196 -18.64 0.01 -21.77
N MET A 197 -18.67 0.88 -20.76
CA MET A 197 -18.93 2.30 -20.97
C MET A 197 -17.79 2.95 -21.75
N PHE A 198 -16.53 2.68 -21.42
CA PHE A 198 -15.37 3.17 -22.19
C PHE A 198 -15.45 2.76 -23.68
N ASP A 199 -15.80 1.51 -23.98
CA ASP A 199 -15.96 1.01 -25.35
C ASP A 199 -17.10 1.69 -26.13
N ILE A 200 -18.25 1.92 -25.48
CA ILE A 200 -19.40 2.61 -26.08
C ILE A 200 -19.05 4.06 -26.46
N PHE A 201 -18.07 4.65 -25.77
CA PHE A 201 -17.66 6.05 -25.89
C PHE A 201 -16.38 6.25 -26.70
N GLY A 202 -15.86 5.26 -27.43
CA GLY A 202 -14.54 5.29 -28.09
C GLY A 202 -14.15 6.60 -28.78
N GLY A 203 -15.03 7.21 -29.60
CA GLY A 203 -14.72 8.50 -30.27
C GLY A 203 -14.67 9.74 -29.35
N THR A 204 -15.15 9.63 -28.10
CA THR A 204 -15.03 10.66 -27.05
C THR A 204 -13.83 10.42 -26.12
N VAL A 205 -13.34 9.17 -26.08
CA VAL A 205 -12.10 8.79 -25.37
C VAL A 205 -10.91 9.45 -26.06
N ASP A 206 -10.83 9.45 -27.39
CA ASP A 206 -9.74 10.11 -28.14
C ASP A 206 -9.62 11.61 -27.83
N HIS A 207 -10.73 12.32 -27.63
CA HIS A 207 -10.71 13.73 -27.23
C HIS A 207 -10.25 13.93 -25.78
N LEU A 208 -10.66 13.04 -24.88
CA LEU A 208 -10.20 13.04 -23.49
C LEU A 208 -8.69 12.78 -23.42
N VAL A 209 -8.24 11.80 -24.17
CA VAL A 209 -6.84 11.41 -24.37
C VAL A 209 -6.01 12.56 -24.92
N GLY A 210 -6.44 13.18 -26.02
CA GLY A 210 -5.72 14.31 -26.61
C GLY A 210 -5.61 15.49 -25.65
N PHE A 211 -6.67 15.74 -24.87
CA PHE A 211 -6.65 16.76 -23.82
C PHE A 211 -5.74 16.38 -22.64
N LEU A 212 -5.72 15.13 -22.19
CA LEU A 212 -4.83 14.66 -21.14
C LEU A 212 -3.35 14.74 -21.56
N ASN A 213 -3.05 14.46 -22.83
CA ASN A 213 -1.73 14.68 -23.40
C ASN A 213 -1.36 16.18 -23.37
N GLU A 214 -2.27 17.08 -23.73
CA GLU A 214 -2.03 18.54 -23.64
C GLU A 214 -1.78 19.00 -22.19
N VAL A 215 -2.51 18.45 -21.21
CA VAL A 215 -2.35 18.74 -19.78
C VAL A 215 -0.99 18.28 -19.25
N THR A 216 -0.44 17.21 -19.81
CA THR A 216 0.78 16.56 -19.31
C THR A 216 2.04 16.86 -20.11
N ASP A 217 1.92 17.52 -21.26
CA ASP A 217 3.06 17.87 -22.13
C ASP A 217 3.74 19.20 -21.75
N GLY A 218 5.05 19.27 -21.93
CA GLY A 218 5.88 20.46 -21.75
C GLY A 218 5.57 21.28 -20.48
N GLU A 219 5.39 22.59 -20.65
CA GLU A 219 5.11 23.52 -19.55
C GLU A 219 3.76 23.25 -18.86
N ASN A 220 2.77 22.69 -19.58
CA ASN A 220 1.49 22.32 -18.97
C ASN A 220 1.65 21.16 -17.99
N GLY A 221 2.47 20.16 -18.36
CA GLY A 221 2.81 19.04 -17.49
C GLY A 221 3.52 19.48 -16.21
N GLU A 222 4.56 20.32 -16.33
CA GLU A 222 5.25 20.88 -15.16
C GLU A 222 4.29 21.66 -14.26
N ARG A 223 3.39 22.45 -14.86
CA ARG A 223 2.37 23.21 -14.14
C ARG A 223 1.35 22.32 -13.45
N PHE A 224 0.86 21.28 -14.13
CA PHE A 224 -0.05 20.31 -13.55
C PHE A 224 0.60 19.59 -12.37
N TYR A 225 1.82 19.11 -12.56
CA TYR A 225 2.59 18.44 -11.52
C TYR A 225 2.79 19.35 -10.28
N LYS A 226 3.27 20.58 -10.46
CA LYS A 226 3.50 21.54 -9.35
C LYS A 226 2.23 22.02 -8.65
N ARG A 227 1.10 22.11 -9.36
CA ARG A 227 -0.13 22.73 -8.82
C ARG A 227 -1.21 21.75 -8.41
N VAL A 228 -1.09 20.49 -8.81
CA VAL A 228 -2.11 19.46 -8.55
C VAL A 228 -1.49 18.29 -7.82
N VAL A 229 -0.40 17.71 -8.34
CA VAL A 229 0.19 16.49 -7.78
C VAL A 229 0.95 16.79 -6.49
N LEU A 230 1.96 17.65 -6.55
CA LEU A 230 2.83 17.92 -5.41
C LEU A 230 2.14 18.52 -4.18
N PRO A 231 1.13 19.41 -4.30
CA PRO A 231 0.41 19.91 -3.14
C PRO A 231 -0.35 18.84 -2.33
N VAL A 232 -0.59 17.64 -2.88
CA VAL A 232 -1.32 16.57 -2.19
C VAL A 232 -0.37 15.60 -1.48
N VAL A 233 0.84 15.40 -2.00
CA VAL A 233 1.75 14.33 -1.52
C VAL A 233 3.13 14.83 -1.14
N GLY A 234 3.59 15.94 -1.72
CA GLY A 234 4.99 16.37 -1.69
C GLY A 234 5.49 16.83 -0.32
N ASN A 235 4.59 17.21 0.58
CA ASN A 235 4.93 17.69 1.92
C ASN A 235 4.33 16.82 3.04
N ILE A 236 4.00 15.57 2.74
CA ILE A 236 3.52 14.60 3.73
C ILE A 236 4.67 13.62 4.03
N PRO A 237 5.33 13.69 5.20
CA PRO A 237 6.48 12.84 5.53
C PRO A 237 6.31 11.37 5.17
N SER A 238 5.20 10.75 5.57
CA SER A 238 4.95 9.32 5.28
C SER A 238 4.83 8.97 3.80
N MET A 239 4.48 9.93 2.93
CA MET A 239 4.45 9.67 1.49
C MET A 239 5.86 9.58 0.90
N TRP A 240 6.84 10.26 1.51
CA TRP A 240 8.25 10.09 1.14
C TRP A 240 8.76 8.71 1.53
N GLU A 241 8.31 8.19 2.66
CA GLU A 241 8.72 6.88 3.16
C GLU A 241 8.21 5.73 2.30
N CYS A 242 7.17 5.97 1.50
CA CYS A 242 6.69 5.08 0.45
C CYS A 242 7.59 5.10 -0.81
N ILE A 243 8.62 5.94 -0.90
CA ILE A 243 9.56 5.90 -2.03
C ILE A 243 10.40 4.60 -1.93
N PRO A 244 10.50 3.80 -3.01
CA PRO A 244 11.41 2.66 -3.03
C PRO A 244 12.84 3.08 -2.72
N TYR A 245 13.56 2.27 -1.94
CA TYR A 245 14.91 2.61 -1.46
C TYR A 245 15.85 3.06 -2.58
N ASP A 246 15.84 2.34 -3.71
CA ASP A 246 16.72 2.63 -4.85
C ASP A 246 16.30 3.88 -5.64
N ASP A 247 15.06 4.36 -5.48
CA ASP A 247 14.55 5.56 -6.14
C ASP A 247 14.73 6.83 -5.25
N PHE A 248 15.01 6.69 -3.96
CA PHE A 248 14.96 7.81 -3.00
C PHE A 248 15.92 8.95 -3.35
N ASP A 249 17.19 8.66 -3.60
CA ASP A 249 18.20 9.69 -3.86
C ASP A 249 17.85 10.51 -5.13
N GLU A 250 17.30 9.84 -6.15
CA GLU A 250 16.84 10.49 -7.39
C GLU A 250 15.61 11.37 -7.13
N CYS A 251 14.60 10.84 -6.43
CA CYS A 251 13.40 11.58 -6.03
C CYS A 251 13.76 12.81 -5.18
N TYR A 252 14.61 12.64 -4.17
CA TYR A 252 15.06 13.72 -3.29
C TYR A 252 15.77 14.82 -4.08
N LYS A 253 16.73 14.42 -4.93
CA LYS A 253 17.45 15.36 -5.79
C LYS A 253 16.51 16.11 -6.72
N TYR A 254 15.58 15.41 -7.37
CA TYR A 254 14.61 16.02 -8.27
C TYR A 254 13.76 17.07 -7.56
N MET A 255 13.24 16.77 -6.37
CA MET A 255 12.42 17.70 -5.59
C MET A 255 13.18 18.93 -5.10
N VAL A 256 14.47 18.79 -4.79
CA VAL A 256 15.37 19.91 -4.46
C VAL A 256 15.66 20.76 -5.71
N ASP A 257 16.04 20.13 -6.83
CA ASP A 257 16.33 20.83 -8.09
C ASP A 257 15.09 21.58 -8.62
N LEU A 258 13.89 21.04 -8.38
CA LEU A 258 12.61 21.66 -8.71
C LEU A 258 12.30 22.90 -7.85
N GLY A 259 13.02 23.08 -6.72
CA GLY A 259 12.77 24.10 -5.71
C GLY A 259 11.53 23.82 -4.86
N TRP A 260 11.04 22.57 -4.83
CA TRP A 260 9.91 22.18 -3.99
C TRP A 260 10.33 21.86 -2.56
N LEU A 261 11.46 21.16 -2.41
CA LEU A 261 12.07 20.85 -1.11
C LEU A 261 13.31 21.72 -0.88
N ASP A 262 13.32 22.52 0.19
CA ASP A 262 14.53 23.20 0.64
C ASP A 262 15.39 22.24 1.48
N GLU A 263 16.60 21.94 1.02
CA GLU A 263 17.51 21.02 1.71
C GLU A 263 17.91 21.46 3.13
N ASN A 264 17.77 22.75 3.44
CA ASN A 264 18.07 23.31 4.76
C ASN A 264 16.86 23.27 5.72
N ALA A 265 15.67 22.97 5.20
CA ALA A 265 14.44 22.88 5.97
C ALA A 265 14.45 21.66 6.90
N GLU A 266 13.67 21.72 7.97
CA GLU A 266 13.57 20.59 8.90
C GLU A 266 12.81 19.42 8.28
N LEU A 267 11.78 19.70 7.48
CA LEU A 267 11.07 18.69 6.69
C LEU A 267 12.03 17.84 5.84
N ALA A 268 13.04 18.48 5.23
CA ALA A 268 14.03 17.81 4.40
C ALA A 268 14.94 16.83 5.16
N LYS A 269 15.08 16.99 6.48
CA LYS A 269 15.78 16.05 7.35
C LYS A 269 14.86 14.90 7.74
N ILE A 270 13.63 15.21 8.15
CA ILE A 270 12.60 14.22 8.52
C ILE A 270 12.42 13.18 7.42
N VAL A 271 12.22 13.62 6.17
CA VAL A 271 11.96 12.69 5.05
C VAL A 271 13.15 11.81 4.66
N LYS A 272 14.36 12.05 5.18
CA LYS A 272 15.54 11.22 4.91
C LYS A 272 15.68 10.05 5.88
N ASP A 273 15.18 10.18 7.10
CA ASP A 273 15.56 9.30 8.21
C ASP A 273 15.06 7.86 8.00
N TYR A 274 13.85 7.68 7.48
CA TYR A 274 13.28 6.36 7.24
C TYR A 274 14.02 5.55 6.17
N HIS A 275 14.57 6.17 5.11
CA HIS A 275 15.22 5.39 4.05
C HIS A 275 16.45 4.65 4.55
N SER A 276 17.12 5.18 5.57
CA SER A 276 18.17 4.45 6.28
C SER A 276 17.65 3.18 6.97
N VAL A 277 16.44 3.21 7.54
CA VAL A 277 15.74 2.04 8.09
C VAL A 277 15.40 1.05 6.98
N GLN A 278 14.81 1.53 5.90
CA GLN A 278 14.41 0.73 4.74
C GLN A 278 15.59 -0.09 4.19
N GLY A 279 16.76 0.53 4.02
CA GLY A 279 17.98 -0.14 3.57
C GLY A 279 18.55 -1.19 4.55
N ARG A 280 18.22 -1.10 5.85
CA ARG A 280 18.62 -2.09 6.88
C ARG A 280 17.56 -3.15 7.16
N LEU A 281 16.35 -2.98 6.65
CA LEU A 281 15.19 -3.77 7.05
C LEU A 281 15.40 -5.27 6.87
N GLU A 282 15.96 -5.72 5.73
CA GLU A 282 16.26 -7.14 5.50
C GLU A 282 17.16 -7.72 6.61
N LYS A 283 18.25 -7.01 6.94
CA LYS A 283 19.17 -7.43 7.99
C LYS A 283 18.47 -7.47 9.34
N ASN A 284 17.69 -6.44 9.67
CA ASN A 284 17.00 -6.35 10.96
C ASN A 284 15.96 -7.46 11.13
N LEU A 285 15.22 -7.81 10.09
CA LEU A 285 14.25 -8.92 10.13
C LEU A 285 14.95 -10.28 10.25
N LYS A 286 16.12 -10.48 9.63
CA LYS A 286 16.95 -11.67 9.84
C LYS A 286 17.41 -11.79 11.30
N GLU A 287 17.94 -10.71 11.87
CA GLU A 287 18.32 -10.66 13.29
C GLU A 287 17.13 -10.94 14.22
N LEU A 288 15.95 -10.41 13.87
CA LEU A 288 14.71 -10.64 14.62
C LEU A 288 14.33 -12.13 14.59
N LYS A 289 14.41 -12.79 13.42
CA LYS A 289 14.19 -14.24 13.29
C LYS A 289 15.19 -15.06 14.09
N ASP A 290 16.46 -14.69 14.06
CA ASP A 290 17.52 -15.38 14.83
C ASP A 290 17.29 -15.28 16.34
N SER A 291 16.59 -14.22 16.80
CA SER A 291 16.15 -14.07 18.19
C SER A 291 14.90 -14.89 18.56
N GLY A 292 14.34 -15.66 17.62
CA GLY A 292 13.20 -16.55 17.83
C GLY A 292 11.83 -15.93 17.50
N VAL A 293 11.80 -14.74 16.90
CA VAL A 293 10.55 -14.10 16.42
C VAL A 293 10.14 -14.72 15.09
N GLU A 294 8.85 -14.99 14.92
CA GLU A 294 8.32 -15.48 13.66
C GLU A 294 7.88 -14.33 12.76
N ILE A 295 8.10 -14.47 11.46
CA ILE A 295 7.75 -13.43 10.48
C ILE A 295 6.82 -14.05 9.42
N ALA A 296 5.80 -13.30 9.02
CA ALA A 296 5.00 -13.60 7.82
C ALA A 296 4.89 -12.34 6.96
N ILE A 297 4.95 -12.54 5.65
CA ILE A 297 4.73 -11.52 4.63
C ILE A 297 3.58 -12.01 3.75
N ILE A 298 2.56 -11.18 3.60
CA ILE A 298 1.36 -11.47 2.82
C ILE A 298 1.20 -10.32 1.85
N CYS A 299 1.10 -10.62 0.56
CA CYS A 299 1.03 -9.59 -0.47
C CYS A 299 0.05 -9.96 -1.59
N GLY A 300 -0.69 -8.96 -2.06
CA GLY A 300 -1.51 -9.07 -3.25
C GLY A 300 -0.70 -9.07 -4.55
N TYR A 301 -1.26 -9.72 -5.57
CA TYR A 301 -0.76 -9.68 -6.95
C TYR A 301 -1.88 -9.98 -7.95
N GLY A 302 -1.60 -9.87 -9.25
CA GLY A 302 -2.57 -10.18 -10.31
C GLY A 302 -3.41 -9.00 -10.74
N LEU A 303 -3.22 -7.82 -10.14
CA LEU A 303 -3.83 -6.56 -10.58
C LEU A 303 -2.75 -5.59 -11.08
N PRO A 304 -3.01 -4.79 -12.13
CA PRO A 304 -2.06 -3.82 -12.63
C PRO A 304 -1.89 -2.65 -11.66
N GLY A 305 -0.68 -2.09 -11.62
CA GLY A 305 -0.42 -0.84 -10.89
C GLY A 305 -1.25 0.32 -11.45
N ILE A 306 -1.43 1.36 -10.65
CA ILE A 306 -2.16 2.58 -11.05
C ILE A 306 -1.48 3.17 -12.31
N PRO A 307 -2.23 3.45 -13.39
CA PRO A 307 -1.66 3.76 -14.70
C PRO A 307 -1.26 5.24 -14.82
N ILE A 308 -0.48 5.74 -13.85
CA ILE A 308 -0.05 7.14 -13.77
C ILE A 308 1.48 7.31 -13.70
N THR A 309 2.24 6.21 -13.69
CA THR A 309 3.71 6.21 -13.72
C THR A 309 4.22 5.19 -14.74
N SER A 310 5.52 5.21 -15.03
CA SER A 310 6.15 4.20 -15.92
C SER A 310 6.05 2.76 -15.40
N ALA A 311 5.72 2.57 -14.12
CA ALA A 311 5.56 1.27 -13.47
C ALA A 311 4.14 0.67 -13.59
N ASN A 312 3.27 1.24 -14.43
CA ASN A 312 1.88 0.82 -14.64
C ASN A 312 1.69 -0.67 -14.97
N ALA A 313 2.72 -1.34 -15.48
CA ALA A 313 2.67 -2.76 -15.83
C ALA A 313 3.08 -3.69 -14.68
N ASN A 314 3.44 -3.17 -13.50
CA ASN A 314 3.82 -4.01 -12.38
C ASN A 314 2.63 -4.83 -11.86
N GLN A 315 2.93 -6.03 -11.35
CA GLN A 315 2.00 -6.82 -10.55
C GLN A 315 1.82 -6.11 -9.22
N SER A 316 0.58 -5.97 -8.78
CA SER A 316 0.22 -5.25 -7.56
C SER A 316 -1.12 -5.73 -7.02
N ASP A 317 -1.51 -5.13 -5.90
CA ASP A 317 -2.87 -5.14 -5.36
C ASP A 317 -3.68 -3.89 -5.80
N MET A 318 -3.30 -3.26 -6.92
CA MET A 318 -3.72 -1.92 -7.40
C MET A 318 -3.06 -0.73 -6.71
N LEU A 319 -2.32 -0.90 -5.62
CA LEU A 319 -1.60 0.20 -4.99
C LEU A 319 -0.13 -0.13 -4.83
N ILE A 320 0.17 -1.24 -4.17
CA ILE A 320 1.51 -1.66 -3.80
C ILE A 320 1.96 -2.80 -4.69
N ASP A 321 3.12 -2.59 -5.31
CA ASP A 321 3.73 -3.56 -6.19
C ASP A 321 4.12 -4.81 -5.42
N THR A 322 3.79 -5.96 -5.98
CA THR A 322 4.08 -7.26 -5.39
C THR A 322 5.58 -7.42 -5.14
N CYS A 323 6.45 -6.87 -6.00
CA CYS A 323 7.90 -6.95 -5.81
C CYS A 323 8.37 -6.24 -4.53
N TYR A 324 7.75 -5.12 -4.15
CA TYR A 324 8.05 -4.41 -2.90
C TYR A 324 7.40 -5.09 -1.69
N ALA A 325 6.12 -5.42 -1.78
CA ALA A 325 5.38 -6.03 -0.67
C ALA A 325 5.91 -7.43 -0.29
N SER A 326 6.48 -8.18 -1.24
CA SER A 326 6.98 -9.55 -1.05
C SER A 326 8.43 -9.67 -0.57
N PHE A 327 9.14 -8.54 -0.39
CA PHE A 327 10.59 -8.53 -0.21
C PHE A 327 11.36 -9.08 -1.42
N GLY A 328 11.00 -8.65 -2.63
CA GLY A 328 11.82 -8.82 -3.83
C GLY A 328 11.45 -9.99 -4.74
N ALA A 329 10.19 -10.44 -4.76
CA ALA A 329 9.75 -11.37 -5.79
C ALA A 329 9.96 -10.79 -7.19
N LYS A 330 10.38 -11.64 -8.12
CA LYS A 330 10.41 -11.34 -9.54
C LYS A 330 9.02 -11.59 -10.11
N THR A 331 8.49 -10.59 -10.80
CA THR A 331 7.14 -10.62 -11.36
C THR A 331 7.19 -10.42 -12.87
N ALA A 332 6.31 -11.11 -13.61
CA ALA A 332 6.01 -10.72 -14.99
C ALA A 332 5.27 -9.37 -15.00
N PRO A 333 5.34 -8.58 -16.08
CA PRO A 333 4.37 -7.52 -16.30
C PRO A 333 2.93 -8.06 -16.23
N THR A 334 1.96 -7.25 -15.80
CA THR A 334 0.57 -7.67 -15.69
C THR A 334 0.00 -7.99 -17.07
N GLY A 335 -0.59 -9.19 -17.17
CA GLY A 335 -1.04 -9.81 -18.42
C GLY A 335 0.03 -10.65 -19.14
N GLU A 336 1.24 -10.77 -18.60
CA GLU A 336 2.35 -11.56 -19.17
C GLU A 336 2.80 -12.69 -18.22
N THR A 337 3.79 -13.50 -18.65
CA THR A 337 4.27 -14.68 -17.90
C THR A 337 5.80 -14.75 -17.87
N LEU A 338 6.34 -15.42 -16.84
CA LEU A 338 7.76 -15.73 -16.67
C LEU A 338 8.05 -17.17 -17.14
N GLU A 339 9.21 -17.39 -17.76
CA GLU A 339 9.67 -18.74 -18.12
C GLU A 339 10.01 -19.60 -16.89
N ASN A 340 10.61 -19.00 -15.86
CA ASN A 340 11.06 -19.68 -14.64
C ASN A 340 10.19 -19.29 -13.43
N SER A 341 8.87 -19.45 -13.54
CA SER A 341 7.95 -19.13 -12.44
C SER A 341 7.92 -20.20 -11.35
N LYS A 342 7.48 -19.79 -10.17
CA LYS A 342 7.06 -20.67 -9.08
C LYS A 342 5.54 -20.78 -8.98
N SER A 343 4.81 -19.72 -9.32
CA SER A 343 3.35 -19.74 -9.37
C SER A 343 2.85 -20.51 -10.60
N ALA A 344 1.68 -21.15 -10.46
CA ALA A 344 1.04 -21.94 -11.51
C ALA A 344 0.60 -21.08 -12.71
N ASP A 345 0.14 -19.85 -12.45
CA ASP A 345 -0.22 -18.84 -13.46
C ASP A 345 0.98 -18.20 -14.16
N LYS A 346 2.19 -18.55 -13.74
CA LYS A 346 3.47 -18.07 -14.25
C LYS A 346 3.73 -16.58 -14.08
N MET A 347 3.03 -15.89 -13.20
CA MET A 347 3.24 -14.46 -12.96
C MET A 347 4.34 -14.17 -11.94
N ILE A 348 4.63 -15.10 -11.03
CA ILE A 348 5.53 -14.88 -9.88
C ILE A 348 6.63 -15.94 -9.83
N ASP A 349 7.86 -15.49 -9.64
CA ASP A 349 8.99 -16.30 -9.19
C ASP A 349 9.40 -15.86 -7.77
N SER A 350 8.92 -16.62 -6.77
CA SER A 350 9.14 -16.36 -5.34
C SER A 350 10.57 -16.66 -4.88
N SER A 351 11.41 -17.34 -5.69
CA SER A 351 12.78 -17.71 -5.29
C SER A 351 13.74 -16.52 -5.10
N SER A 352 13.31 -15.35 -5.55
CA SER A 352 14.02 -14.07 -5.37
C SER A 352 13.65 -13.34 -4.09
N CYS A 353 12.58 -13.77 -3.39
CA CYS A 353 12.18 -13.17 -2.12
C CYS A 353 13.25 -13.38 -1.05
N LYS A 354 13.52 -12.35 -0.23
CA LYS A 354 14.44 -12.48 0.91
C LYS A 354 13.93 -13.43 2.00
N PHE A 355 12.63 -13.68 2.01
CA PHE A 355 11.93 -14.50 3.00
C PHE A 355 10.96 -15.48 2.34
N GLU A 356 11.35 -16.14 1.24
CA GLU A 356 10.50 -17.04 0.43
C GLU A 356 9.60 -17.99 1.26
N GLU A 357 10.18 -18.71 2.22
CA GLU A 357 9.46 -19.67 3.08
C GLU A 357 8.42 -19.02 4.03
N ASN A 358 8.40 -17.70 4.12
CA ASN A 358 7.56 -16.89 5.00
C ASN A 358 6.67 -15.91 4.21
N THR A 359 6.62 -16.03 2.88
CA THR A 359 5.88 -15.11 2.01
C THR A 359 4.73 -15.83 1.32
N TRP A 360 3.52 -15.26 1.42
CA TRP A 360 2.30 -15.71 0.73
C TRP A 360 1.83 -14.66 -0.28
N PHE A 361 1.27 -15.15 -1.39
CA PHE A 361 0.82 -14.34 -2.52
C PHE A 361 -0.68 -14.54 -2.75
N LEU A 362 -1.45 -13.46 -2.72
CA LEU A 362 -2.91 -13.47 -2.85
C LEU A 362 -3.33 -12.85 -4.18
N ARG A 363 -3.81 -13.68 -5.10
CA ARG A 363 -4.19 -13.25 -6.44
C ARG A 363 -5.53 -12.53 -6.45
N GLY A 364 -5.55 -11.35 -7.07
CA GLY A 364 -6.77 -10.60 -7.40
C GLY A 364 -7.39 -9.86 -6.21
N VAL A 365 -6.71 -9.84 -5.06
CA VAL A 365 -7.14 -9.04 -3.89
C VAL A 365 -6.72 -7.60 -4.14
N GLN A 366 -7.69 -6.68 -4.24
CA GLN A 366 -7.39 -5.25 -4.19
C GLN A 366 -6.82 -4.90 -2.82
N HIS A 367 -5.95 -3.91 -2.78
CA HIS A 367 -5.23 -3.44 -1.61
C HIS A 367 -6.12 -3.42 -0.36
N MET A 368 -5.78 -4.26 0.63
CA MET A 368 -6.49 -4.40 1.89
C MET A 368 -7.99 -4.79 1.78
N GLU A 369 -8.51 -5.21 0.62
CA GLU A 369 -9.92 -5.62 0.43
C GLU A 369 -10.22 -7.02 1.03
N PHE A 370 -9.77 -7.24 2.27
CA PHE A 370 -10.09 -8.43 3.06
C PHE A 370 -11.50 -8.32 3.61
N VAL A 371 -12.49 -8.80 2.86
CA VAL A 371 -13.89 -8.78 3.28
C VAL A 371 -14.14 -9.81 4.38
N TYR A 372 -14.68 -9.38 5.51
CA TYR A 372 -15.00 -10.21 6.67
C TYR A 372 -15.95 -11.35 6.29
N GLY A 373 -15.59 -12.57 6.70
CA GLY A 373 -16.38 -13.78 6.44
C GLY A 373 -16.02 -14.49 5.13
N THR A 374 -15.03 -13.99 4.39
CA THR A 374 -14.44 -14.68 3.24
C THR A 374 -13.28 -15.59 3.64
N ASP A 375 -12.93 -16.54 2.78
CA ASP A 375 -11.77 -17.41 2.98
C ASP A 375 -10.45 -16.63 3.08
N MET A 376 -10.32 -15.51 2.34
CA MET A 376 -9.16 -14.62 2.48
C MET A 376 -9.08 -14.00 3.87
N SER A 377 -10.20 -13.48 4.39
CA SER A 377 -10.21 -12.95 5.75
C SER A 377 -9.94 -14.05 6.80
N SER A 378 -10.43 -15.28 6.58
CA SER A 378 -10.14 -16.43 7.45
C SER A 378 -8.66 -16.79 7.42
N PHE A 379 -8.03 -16.83 6.24
CA PHE A 379 -6.59 -17.04 6.09
C PHE A 379 -5.78 -16.01 6.89
N ILE A 380 -6.09 -14.71 6.75
CA ILE A 380 -5.43 -13.66 7.53
C ILE A 380 -5.58 -13.91 9.03
N GLY A 381 -6.80 -14.25 9.49
CA GLY A 381 -7.06 -14.59 10.88
C GLY A 381 -6.22 -15.76 11.39
N ASP A 382 -6.14 -16.83 10.59
CA ASP A 382 -5.39 -18.05 10.95
C ASP A 382 -3.88 -17.75 11.02
N ILE A 383 -3.31 -17.06 10.03
CA ILE A 383 -1.89 -16.64 10.06
C ILE A 383 -1.60 -15.74 11.27
N CYS A 384 -2.50 -14.82 11.60
CA CYS A 384 -2.29 -13.87 12.70
C CYS A 384 -2.37 -14.52 14.10
N THR A 385 -3.07 -15.66 14.21
CA THR A 385 -3.45 -16.21 15.53
C THR A 385 -3.00 -17.65 15.77
N THR A 386 -2.48 -18.34 14.75
CA THR A 386 -2.04 -19.73 14.85
C THR A 386 -0.92 -19.96 15.87
N ASP A 387 -0.82 -21.18 16.40
CA ASP A 387 0.34 -21.66 17.15
C ASP A 387 1.38 -22.36 16.27
N ALA A 388 1.06 -22.62 15.00
CA ALA A 388 1.99 -23.20 14.05
C ALA A 388 3.14 -22.23 13.74
N LYS A 389 4.29 -22.80 13.33
CA LYS A 389 5.40 -22.01 12.80
C LYS A 389 4.93 -21.26 11.56
N LEU A 390 5.19 -19.95 11.48
CA LEU A 390 4.96 -19.15 10.28
C LEU A 390 5.96 -19.50 9.18
N ASN A 391 5.76 -20.63 8.52
CA ASN A 391 6.40 -20.96 7.24
C ASN A 391 5.42 -21.77 6.39
N ILE A 392 5.60 -21.72 5.07
CA ILE A 392 4.70 -22.33 4.09
C ILE A 392 4.37 -23.79 4.43
N LYS A 393 5.38 -24.60 4.72
CA LYS A 393 5.18 -26.03 5.03
C LYS A 393 4.33 -26.25 6.27
N SER A 394 4.62 -25.53 7.35
CA SER A 394 3.88 -25.67 8.61
C SER A 394 2.44 -25.19 8.47
N ILE A 395 2.22 -24.06 7.80
CA ILE A 395 0.89 -23.51 7.56
C ILE A 395 0.07 -24.41 6.62
N ASN A 396 0.68 -24.95 5.56
CA ASN A 396 0.01 -25.87 4.67
C ASN A 396 -0.43 -27.15 5.40
N ASN A 397 0.44 -27.74 6.22
CA ASN A 397 0.07 -28.94 6.98
C ASN A 397 -1.08 -28.71 7.97
N GLU A 398 -1.18 -27.52 8.55
CA GLU A 398 -2.19 -27.20 9.55
C GLU A 398 -3.53 -26.79 8.91
N TYR A 399 -3.49 -25.97 7.86
CA TYR A 399 -4.68 -25.29 7.33
C TYR A 399 -4.96 -25.54 5.84
N ASP A 400 -4.07 -26.25 5.15
CA ASP A 400 -4.11 -26.48 3.70
C ASP A 400 -4.00 -25.20 2.87
N TYR A 401 -3.36 -24.15 3.41
CA TYR A 401 -3.03 -22.95 2.64
C TYR A 401 -1.71 -23.14 1.91
N SER A 402 -1.70 -22.95 0.59
CA SER A 402 -0.46 -22.99 -0.20
C SER A 402 0.22 -21.61 -0.24
N GLN A 403 1.40 -21.51 -0.84
CA GLN A 403 2.11 -20.23 -1.01
C GLN A 403 1.33 -19.24 -1.89
N PHE A 404 0.56 -19.73 -2.86
CA PHE A 404 -0.15 -18.91 -3.84
C PHE A 404 -1.65 -19.23 -3.83
N MET A 405 -2.46 -18.23 -3.50
CA MET A 405 -3.92 -18.35 -3.28
C MET A 405 -4.69 -17.36 -4.17
N ALA A 406 -6.01 -17.53 -4.35
CA ALA A 406 -6.83 -16.60 -5.14
C ALA A 406 -8.23 -16.39 -4.58
N LEU A 407 -8.83 -15.23 -4.91
CA LEU A 407 -10.20 -14.88 -4.51
C LEU A 407 -11.31 -15.66 -5.23
N GLN A 408 -11.02 -16.39 -6.31
CA GLN A 408 -12.04 -17.17 -7.02
C GLN A 408 -12.28 -18.52 -6.32
N ASP A 409 -13.55 -18.81 -6.06
CA ASP A 409 -14.10 -20.11 -5.61
C ASP A 409 -13.71 -20.63 -4.22
N GLY A 410 -13.21 -19.77 -3.33
CA GLY A 410 -12.76 -20.20 -1.99
C GLY A 410 -11.52 -21.10 -2.03
N ALA A 411 -10.75 -21.02 -3.12
CA ALA A 411 -9.59 -21.85 -3.34
C ALA A 411 -8.43 -21.43 -2.42
N LYS A 412 -8.03 -22.35 -1.54
CA LYS A 412 -6.82 -22.24 -0.70
C LYS A 412 -5.50 -22.49 -1.46
N SER A 413 -5.59 -22.76 -2.76
CA SER A 413 -4.45 -22.99 -3.65
C SER A 413 -4.79 -22.64 -5.10
N LEU A 414 -3.85 -22.03 -5.81
CA LEU A 414 -3.92 -21.79 -7.25
C LEU A 414 -3.75 -23.04 -8.12
N GLU A 415 -3.25 -24.15 -7.57
CA GLU A 415 -3.09 -25.40 -8.33
C GLU A 415 -4.43 -25.99 -8.80
N ASN A 416 -5.55 -25.48 -8.27
CA ASN A 416 -6.91 -25.94 -8.56
C ASN A 416 -7.70 -25.02 -9.50
N ILE A 417 -7.09 -23.99 -10.09
CA ILE A 417 -7.78 -23.06 -10.99
C ILE A 417 -7.51 -23.46 -12.44
N GLU A 418 -8.52 -24.04 -13.11
CA GLU A 418 -8.51 -24.41 -14.54
C GLU A 418 -8.58 -23.20 -15.48
#